data_AF-A0A2M7QVT6-F1
#
_entry.id   AF-A0A2M7QVT6-F1
#
_cell.length_a   1.000
_cell.length_b   1.000
_cell.length_c   1.000
_cell.angle_alpha   90.00
_cell.angle_beta   90.00
_cell.angle_gamma   90.00
#
_symmetry.space_group_name_H-M   'P 1'
#
loop_
_entity.id
_entity.type
_entity.pdbx_description
1 polymer ?
#
loop_
_entity_poly.entity_id
_entity_poly.type
_entity_poly.pdbx_seq_one_letter_code
_entity_poly.pdbx_strand_id
1 'polypeptide(L)'
;MKRKIKPAILPFFLHLVAASFLASVIVVLFSQWWLFDLFTHFRIQYVLFGFLLLPVVLWLKKYVVASIVATAVLFHSVAVWPYLQSNQAIAGDVAAPHLTIMFANIYYRAPDLTKIEAVIDRHNPDTIILAELKKSDFETLQDQVSDSYPVSHFEEGYGAYDLSFFSKTEPTSFQVIQFTEDNPS
;
A
#
# COMPACT_ATOMS: atom_id res chain seq x y z
N MET A 1 -46.43 -17.66 -4.31
CA MET A 1 -45.89 -18.20 -3.04
C MET A 1 -44.91 -17.18 -2.44
N LYS A 2 -45.36 -16.26 -1.58
CA LYS A 2 -44.48 -15.25 -0.94
C LYS A 2 -43.78 -15.89 0.26
N ARG A 3 -42.47 -16.20 0.15
CA ARG A 3 -41.67 -16.65 1.30
C ARG A 3 -41.62 -15.52 2.34
N LYS A 4 -42.42 -15.64 3.41
CA LYS A 4 -42.28 -14.80 4.60
C LYS A 4 -40.92 -15.15 5.22
N ILE A 5 -39.92 -14.29 5.01
CA ILE A 5 -38.67 -14.32 5.76
C ILE A 5 -39.07 -14.30 7.25
N LYS A 6 -38.58 -15.25 8.05
CA LYS A 6 -38.94 -15.36 9.47
C LYS A 6 -38.65 -14.00 10.14
N PRO A 7 -39.59 -13.43 10.93
CA PRO A 7 -39.48 -12.08 11.49
C PRO A 7 -38.25 -11.87 12.41
N ALA A 8 -37.58 -12.95 12.82
CA ALA A 8 -36.37 -12.92 13.62
C ALA A 8 -35.06 -12.72 12.82
N ILE A 9 -35.05 -12.92 11.50
CA ILE A 9 -33.81 -12.88 10.69
C ILE A 9 -33.34 -11.44 10.47
N LEU A 10 -34.27 -10.54 10.16
CA LEU A 10 -33.97 -9.13 9.90
C LEU A 10 -33.38 -8.40 11.11
N PRO A 11 -33.96 -8.47 12.33
CA PRO A 11 -33.35 -7.83 13.49
C PRO A 11 -31.99 -8.44 13.82
N PHE A 12 -31.84 -9.77 13.74
CA PHE A 12 -30.54 -10.42 13.96
C PHE A 12 -29.46 -9.89 13.01
N PHE A 13 -29.79 -9.80 11.71
CA PHE A 13 -28.88 -9.26 10.71
C PHE A 13 -28.49 -7.80 11.00
N LEU A 14 -29.42 -6.94 11.41
CA LEU A 14 -29.13 -5.54 11.75
C LEU A 14 -28.22 -5.39 12.99
N HIS A 15 -28.34 -6.28 13.98
CA HIS A 15 -27.43 -6.29 15.13
C HIS A 15 -26.04 -6.78 14.74
N LEU A 16 -25.94 -7.78 13.86
CA LEU A 16 -24.66 -8.25 13.33
C LEU A 16 -23.94 -7.13 12.57
N VAL A 17 -24.68 -6.38 11.76
CA VAL A 17 -24.19 -5.18 11.07
C VAL A 17 -23.68 -4.14 12.07
N ALA A 18 -24.48 -3.76 13.07
CA ALA A 18 -24.05 -2.80 14.09
C ALA A 18 -22.78 -3.26 14.83
N ALA A 19 -22.72 -4.55 15.19
CA ALA A 19 -21.55 -5.15 15.83
C ALA A 19 -20.31 -5.09 14.93
N SER A 20 -20.45 -5.35 13.63
CA SER A 20 -19.35 -5.24 12.66
C SER A 20 -18.81 -3.80 12.55
N PHE A 21 -19.70 -2.80 12.48
CA PHE A 21 -19.27 -1.39 12.45
C PHE A 21 -18.60 -0.98 13.75
N LEU A 22 -19.12 -1.40 14.90
CA LEU A 22 -18.50 -1.14 16.19
C LEU A 22 -17.12 -1.81 16.31
N ALA A 23 -17.02 -3.08 15.91
CA ALA A 23 -15.75 -3.81 15.87
C ALA A 23 -14.73 -3.10 14.99
N SER A 24 -15.13 -2.55 13.83
CA SER A 24 -14.22 -1.82 12.95
C SER A 24 -13.57 -0.59 13.61
N VAL A 25 -14.29 0.07 14.53
CA VAL A 25 -13.76 1.21 15.29
C VAL A 25 -12.84 0.70 16.41
N ILE A 26 -13.24 -0.35 17.12
CA ILE A 26 -12.46 -0.96 18.19
C ILE A 26 -11.11 -1.46 17.66
N VAL A 27 -11.09 -2.13 16.52
CA VAL A 27 -9.88 -2.70 15.92
C VAL A 27 -8.83 -1.63 15.62
N VAL A 28 -9.24 -0.41 15.27
CA VAL A 28 -8.32 0.73 15.10
C VAL A 28 -7.63 1.11 16.42
N LEU A 29 -8.29 0.93 17.57
CA LEU A 29 -7.69 1.19 18.89
C LEU A 29 -6.65 0.13 19.29
N PHE A 30 -6.63 -1.02 18.61
CA PHE A 30 -5.70 -2.12 18.86
C PHE A 30 -4.75 -2.38 17.69
N SER A 31 -4.56 -1.39 16.80
CA SER A 31 -3.77 -1.54 15.57
C SER A 31 -2.28 -1.83 15.79
N GLN A 32 -1.79 -1.81 17.03
CA GLN A 32 -0.42 -2.22 17.38
C GLN A 32 -0.16 -3.73 17.18
N TRP A 33 -1.22 -4.53 16.99
CA TRP A 33 -1.07 -5.95 16.68
C TRP A 33 -1.32 -6.16 15.18
N TRP A 34 -0.40 -6.84 14.51
CA TRP A 34 -0.41 -7.06 13.05
C TRP A 34 -1.76 -7.55 12.51
N LEU A 35 -2.49 -8.39 13.26
CA LEU A 35 -3.78 -8.90 12.84
C LEU A 35 -4.86 -7.81 12.78
N PHE A 36 -4.83 -6.88 13.74
CA PHE A 36 -5.76 -5.76 13.80
C PHE A 36 -5.40 -4.68 12.77
N ASP A 37 -4.11 -4.51 12.47
CA ASP A 37 -3.64 -3.60 11.44
C ASP A 37 -4.28 -3.91 10.06
N LEU A 38 -4.40 -5.20 9.71
CA LEU A 38 -5.01 -5.64 8.45
C LEU A 38 -6.43 -5.09 8.25
N PHE A 39 -7.22 -5.02 9.31
CA PHE A 39 -8.59 -4.51 9.25
C PHE A 39 -8.68 -2.99 9.14
N THR A 40 -7.60 -2.28 9.49
CA THR A 40 -7.55 -0.82 9.39
C THR A 40 -7.35 -0.32 7.97
N HIS A 41 -6.96 -1.19 7.03
CA HIS A 41 -6.83 -0.82 5.61
C HIS A 41 -8.17 -0.67 4.89
N PHE A 42 -9.26 -1.26 5.42
CA PHE A 42 -10.57 -1.29 4.75
C PHE A 42 -11.49 -0.09 5.08
N ARG A 43 -10.91 1.05 5.48
CA ARG A 43 -11.66 2.25 5.92
C ARG A 43 -12.61 2.78 4.85
N ILE A 44 -12.16 2.85 3.60
CA ILE A 44 -12.98 3.32 2.47
C ILE A 44 -14.19 2.41 2.29
N GLN A 45 -14.01 1.09 2.39
CA GLN A 45 -15.07 0.10 2.26
C GLN A 45 -16.10 0.26 3.38
N TYR A 46 -15.66 0.48 4.63
CA TYR A 46 -16.58 0.74 5.75
C TYR A 46 -17.39 2.03 5.53
N VAL A 47 -16.76 3.10 5.05
CA VAL A 47 -17.43 4.36 4.72
C VAL A 47 -18.48 4.13 3.63
N LEU A 48 -18.12 3.47 2.53
CA LEU A 48 -19.02 3.18 1.41
C LEU A 48 -20.21 2.31 1.84
N PHE A 49 -19.97 1.20 2.53
CA PHE A 49 -21.05 0.34 3.02
C PHE A 49 -21.93 1.07 4.03
N GLY A 50 -21.34 1.89 4.91
CA GLY A 50 -22.09 2.68 5.87
C GLY A 50 -23.00 3.70 5.19
N PHE A 51 -22.52 4.41 4.16
CA PHE A 51 -23.33 5.34 3.37
C PHE A 51 -24.50 4.65 2.65
N LEU A 52 -24.30 3.45 2.12
CA LEU A 52 -25.37 2.69 1.45
C LEU A 52 -26.40 2.15 2.45
N LEU A 53 -25.95 1.78 3.65
CA LEU A 53 -26.77 1.10 4.66
C LEU A 53 -27.56 2.07 5.54
N LEU A 54 -27.01 3.25 5.81
CA LEU A 54 -27.63 4.24 6.70
C LEU A 54 -29.06 4.63 6.28
N PRO A 55 -29.38 4.90 4.99
CA PRO A 55 -30.74 5.17 4.55
C PRO A 55 -31.71 4.01 4.81
N VAL A 56 -31.26 2.77 4.63
CA VAL A 56 -32.06 1.56 4.86
C VAL A 56 -32.42 1.42 6.33
N VAL A 57 -31.44 1.61 7.22
CA VAL A 57 -31.64 1.48 8.67
C VAL A 57 -32.52 2.62 9.22
N LEU A 58 -32.39 3.84 8.69
CA LEU A 58 -33.25 4.97 9.01
C LEU A 58 -34.69 4.74 8.53
N TRP A 59 -34.88 4.21 7.32
CA TRP A 59 -36.20 3.87 6.79
C TRP A 59 -36.91 2.80 7.65
N LEU A 60 -36.15 1.84 8.16
CA LEU A 60 -36.63 0.83 9.12
C LEU A 60 -36.80 1.36 10.56
N LYS A 61 -36.55 2.66 10.80
CA LYS A 61 -36.65 3.34 12.11
C LYS A 61 -35.80 2.71 13.21
N LYS A 62 -34.66 2.12 12.86
CA LYS A 62 -33.73 1.48 13.80
C LYS A 62 -32.65 2.47 14.24
N TYR A 63 -33.06 3.49 15.00
CA TYR A 63 -32.20 4.63 15.34
C TYR A 63 -30.91 4.28 16.06
N VAL A 64 -30.91 3.27 16.95
CA VAL A 64 -29.69 2.81 17.64
C VAL A 64 -28.67 2.21 16.66
N VAL A 65 -29.14 1.41 15.70
CA VAL A 65 -28.25 0.86 14.66
C VAL A 65 -27.76 1.98 13.75
N ALA A 66 -28.64 2.92 13.41
CA ALA A 66 -28.28 4.07 12.57
C ALA A 66 -27.21 4.96 13.25
N SER A 67 -27.32 5.19 14.57
CA SER A 67 -26.31 5.98 15.29
C SER A 67 -24.95 5.29 15.29
N ILE A 68 -24.90 3.97 15.51
CA ILE A 68 -23.64 3.21 15.48
C ILE A 68 -22.99 3.28 14.08
N VAL A 69 -23.77 3.06 13.02
CA VAL A 69 -23.28 3.12 11.64
C VAL A 69 -22.80 4.55 11.31
N ALA A 70 -23.57 5.57 11.67
CA ALA A 70 -23.21 6.96 11.42
C ALA A 70 -21.90 7.36 12.14
N THR A 71 -21.73 6.99 13.41
CA THR A 71 -20.50 7.24 14.16
C THR A 71 -19.29 6.55 13.52
N ALA A 72 -19.43 5.29 13.12
CA ALA A 72 -18.35 4.56 12.45
C ALA A 72 -18.00 5.18 11.09
N VAL A 73 -18.99 5.61 10.30
CA VAL A 73 -18.77 6.32 9.02
C VAL A 73 -18.01 7.63 9.25
N LEU A 74 -18.42 8.44 10.23
CA LEU A 74 -17.73 9.69 10.55
C LEU A 74 -16.28 9.42 10.98
N PHE A 75 -16.06 8.47 11.88
CA PHE A 75 -14.74 8.09 12.37
C PHE A 75 -13.81 7.68 11.22
N HIS A 76 -14.26 6.79 10.33
CA HIS A 76 -13.44 6.34 9.20
C HIS A 76 -13.28 7.44 8.14
N SER A 77 -14.28 8.32 7.94
CA SER A 77 -14.19 9.42 6.99
C SER A 77 -13.13 10.45 7.37
N VAL A 78 -12.95 10.75 8.68
CA VAL A 78 -11.88 11.63 9.16
C VAL A 78 -10.51 11.08 8.77
N ALA A 79 -10.31 9.76 8.86
CA ALA A 79 -9.05 9.14 8.48
C ALA A 79 -8.83 9.07 6.95
N VAL A 80 -9.91 9.01 6.16
CA VAL A 80 -9.83 8.99 4.69
C VAL A 80 -9.65 10.41 4.12
N TRP A 81 -10.07 11.43 4.85
CA TRP A 81 -10.07 12.82 4.39
C TRP A 81 -8.74 13.32 3.79
N PRO A 82 -7.56 13.07 4.39
CA PRO A 82 -6.29 13.53 3.83
C PRO A 82 -6.00 12.94 2.44
N TYR A 83 -6.46 11.72 2.16
CA TYR A 83 -6.25 11.05 0.87
C TYR A 83 -7.13 11.61 -0.25
N LEU A 84 -8.22 12.31 0.11
CA LEU A 84 -9.10 12.99 -0.86
C LEU A 84 -8.58 14.38 -1.21
N GLN A 85 -7.66 14.93 -0.41
CA GLN A 85 -6.96 16.15 -0.74
C GLN A 85 -5.88 15.79 -1.77
N SER A 86 -6.18 16.04 -3.05
CA SER A 86 -5.17 16.02 -4.09
C SER A 86 -4.19 17.16 -3.80
N ASN A 87 -3.13 16.85 -3.07
CA ASN A 87 -1.92 17.66 -3.12
C ASN A 87 -1.41 17.50 -4.55
N GLN A 88 -1.80 18.44 -5.41
CA GLN A 88 -1.15 18.59 -6.70
C GLN A 88 0.34 18.73 -6.39
N ALA A 89 1.13 17.74 -6.82
CA ALA A 89 2.57 17.87 -6.77
C ALA A 89 2.90 19.18 -7.46
N ILE A 90 3.47 20.13 -6.72
CA ILE A 90 4.01 21.35 -7.30
C ILE A 90 5.07 20.86 -8.27
N ALA A 91 4.78 20.92 -9.57
CA ALA A 91 5.76 20.64 -10.59
C ALA A 91 6.90 21.64 -10.33
N GLY A 92 8.03 21.12 -9.85
CA GLY A 92 9.23 21.92 -9.62
C GLY A 92 9.63 22.63 -10.91
N ASP A 93 10.23 23.79 -10.76
CA ASP A 93 10.70 24.64 -11.85
C ASP A 93 11.41 23.80 -12.93
N VAL A 94 11.01 23.96 -14.19
CA VAL A 94 11.50 23.21 -15.38
C VAL A 94 13.01 23.40 -15.62
N ALA A 95 13.66 24.29 -14.86
CA ALA A 95 15.09 24.60 -14.95
C ALA A 95 15.99 23.71 -14.09
N ALA A 96 15.46 22.84 -13.23
CA ALA A 96 16.28 21.89 -12.47
C ALA A 96 16.75 20.74 -13.37
N PRO A 97 18.00 20.23 -13.21
CA PRO A 97 18.43 19.04 -13.92
C PRO A 97 17.47 17.87 -13.62
N HIS A 98 16.98 17.23 -14.69
CA HIS A 98 16.07 16.11 -14.60
C HIS A 98 16.86 14.85 -14.23
N LEU A 99 16.66 14.36 -13.00
CA LEU A 99 17.14 13.05 -12.56
C LEU A 99 16.05 12.02 -12.83
N THR A 100 16.37 10.97 -13.58
CA THR A 100 15.44 9.87 -13.87
C THR A 100 15.79 8.65 -13.04
N ILE A 101 14.86 8.21 -12.17
CA ILE A 101 15.04 7.03 -11.33
C ILE A 101 14.03 5.96 -11.76
N MET A 102 14.51 4.76 -12.04
CA MET A 102 13.68 3.58 -12.25
C MET A 102 13.66 2.74 -10.97
N PHE A 103 12.46 2.42 -10.48
CA PHE A 103 12.27 1.46 -9.39
C PHE A 103 11.37 0.32 -9.84
N ALA A 104 11.76 -0.92 -9.54
CA ALA A 104 10.91 -2.08 -9.79
C ALA A 104 11.12 -3.17 -8.73
N ASN A 105 10.03 -3.81 -8.32
CA ASN A 105 10.08 -5.08 -7.59
C ASN A 105 10.00 -6.22 -8.62
N ILE A 106 11.03 -7.07 -8.68
CA ILE A 106 11.26 -8.04 -9.76
C ILE A 106 10.62 -9.40 -9.51
N TYR A 107 10.15 -9.68 -8.30
CA TYR A 107 9.70 -11.00 -7.86
C TYR A 107 10.78 -12.08 -8.00
N TYR A 108 11.57 -12.28 -6.93
CA TYR A 108 12.76 -13.14 -6.87
C TYR A 108 12.59 -14.59 -7.35
N ARG A 109 11.35 -15.10 -7.44
CA ARG A 109 11.10 -16.50 -7.83
C ARG A 109 11.12 -16.74 -9.34
N ALA A 110 10.88 -15.70 -10.15
CA ALA A 110 10.80 -15.84 -11.59
C ALA A 110 11.21 -14.53 -12.30
N PRO A 111 12.44 -14.05 -12.10
CA PRO A 111 12.94 -12.88 -12.80
C PRO A 111 13.06 -13.15 -14.31
N ASP A 112 12.64 -12.19 -15.11
CA ASP A 112 12.83 -12.18 -16.56
C ASP A 112 13.84 -11.08 -16.91
N LEU A 113 15.13 -11.40 -16.80
CA LEU A 113 16.22 -10.45 -16.96
C LEU A 113 16.20 -9.76 -18.33
N THR A 114 15.85 -10.50 -19.39
CA THR A 114 15.73 -9.95 -20.75
C THR A 114 14.68 -8.86 -20.84
N LYS A 115 13.53 -9.02 -20.16
CA LYS A 115 12.53 -7.95 -20.10
C LYS A 115 13.00 -6.75 -19.29
N ILE A 116 13.72 -6.99 -18.19
CA ILE A 116 14.24 -5.91 -17.34
C ILE A 116 15.24 -5.06 -18.14
N GLU A 117 16.20 -5.70 -18.80
CA GLU A 117 17.16 -5.06 -19.70
C GLU A 117 16.45 -4.25 -20.79
N ALA A 118 15.47 -4.83 -21.48
CA ALA A 118 14.71 -4.12 -22.51
C ALA A 118 13.97 -2.87 -21.98
N VAL A 119 13.52 -2.89 -20.71
CA VAL A 119 12.91 -1.73 -20.06
C VAL A 119 13.96 -0.70 -19.68
N ILE A 120 15.11 -1.14 -19.15
CA ILE A 120 16.25 -0.26 -18.84
C ILE A 120 16.71 0.48 -20.10
N ASP A 121 16.89 -0.23 -21.21
CA ASP A 121 17.32 0.37 -22.48
C ASP A 121 16.30 1.35 -23.03
N ARG A 122 15.00 0.98 -22.96
CA ARG A 122 13.92 1.81 -23.48
C ARG A 122 13.80 3.14 -22.74
N HIS A 123 13.93 3.13 -21.41
CA HIS A 123 13.73 4.30 -20.57
C HIS A 123 15.04 5.04 -20.26
N ASN A 124 16.18 4.36 -20.37
CA ASN A 124 17.52 4.87 -20.13
C ASN A 124 17.64 5.74 -18.85
N PRO A 125 17.19 5.25 -17.67
CA PRO A 125 17.22 6.02 -16.42
C PRO A 125 18.65 6.38 -16.00
N ASP A 126 18.81 7.37 -15.13
CA ASP A 126 20.12 7.72 -14.55
C ASP A 126 20.50 6.79 -13.40
N THR A 127 19.50 6.28 -12.70
CA THR A 127 19.63 5.34 -11.58
C THR A 127 18.54 4.29 -11.63
N ILE A 128 18.90 3.04 -11.34
CA ILE A 128 18.00 1.89 -11.27
C ILE A 128 18.07 1.33 -9.85
N ILE A 129 16.92 1.08 -9.25
CA ILE A 129 16.77 0.40 -7.97
C ILE A 129 15.85 -0.80 -8.17
N LEU A 130 16.35 -2.02 -7.95
CA LEU A 130 15.53 -3.23 -8.08
C LEU A 130 15.43 -3.94 -6.73
N ALA A 131 14.19 -4.13 -6.27
CA ALA A 131 13.88 -4.93 -5.09
C ALA A 131 13.60 -6.39 -5.48
N GLU A 132 13.88 -7.31 -4.56
CA GLU A 132 13.71 -8.76 -4.76
C GLU A 132 14.53 -9.33 -5.93
N LEU A 133 15.66 -8.71 -6.27
CA LEU A 133 16.60 -9.28 -7.23
C LEU A 133 17.58 -10.18 -6.46
N LYS A 134 17.71 -11.45 -6.84
CA LYS A 134 18.69 -12.33 -6.18
C LYS A 134 20.11 -11.95 -6.58
N LYS A 135 21.07 -12.29 -5.74
CA LYS A 135 22.50 -12.09 -6.02
C LYS A 135 22.95 -12.63 -7.38
N SER A 136 22.54 -13.83 -7.77
CA SER A 136 22.90 -14.42 -9.08
C SER A 136 22.34 -13.63 -10.26
N ASP A 137 21.13 -13.11 -10.10
CA ASP A 137 20.45 -12.32 -11.13
C ASP A 137 21.03 -10.90 -11.20
N PHE A 138 21.44 -10.36 -10.05
CA PHE A 138 22.20 -9.11 -9.95
C PHE A 138 23.54 -9.21 -10.67
N GLU A 139 24.34 -10.24 -10.41
CA GLU A 139 25.65 -10.44 -11.06
C GLU A 139 25.49 -10.54 -12.59
N THR A 140 24.48 -11.29 -13.04
CA THR A 140 24.17 -11.41 -14.48
C THR A 140 23.79 -10.06 -15.09
N LEU A 141 22.90 -9.30 -14.43
CA LEU A 141 22.46 -8.00 -14.92
C LEU A 141 23.59 -6.96 -14.87
N GLN A 142 24.43 -6.99 -13.84
CA GLN A 142 25.61 -6.13 -13.69
C GLN A 142 26.54 -6.27 -14.88
N ASP A 143 26.85 -7.50 -15.28
CA ASP A 143 27.68 -7.74 -16.46
C ASP A 143 27.05 -7.15 -17.72
N GLN A 144 25.73 -7.34 -17.92
CA GLN A 144 24.99 -6.85 -19.08
C GLN A 144 24.95 -5.32 -19.19
N VAL A 145 24.80 -4.62 -18.07
CA VAL A 145 24.59 -3.15 -18.07
C VAL A 145 25.83 -2.34 -17.69
N SER A 146 26.96 -3.01 -17.41
CA SER A 146 28.20 -2.40 -16.90
C SER A 146 28.72 -1.21 -17.72
N ASP A 147 28.60 -1.26 -19.05
CA ASP A 147 29.02 -0.18 -19.95
C ASP A 147 28.21 1.11 -19.75
N SER A 148 26.92 0.97 -19.44
CA SER A 148 26.01 2.12 -19.26
C SER A 148 25.87 2.53 -17.79
N TYR A 149 26.03 1.60 -16.86
CA TYR A 149 25.88 1.81 -15.41
C TYR A 149 27.13 1.28 -14.68
N PRO A 150 28.24 2.03 -14.70
CA PRO A 150 29.51 1.58 -14.14
C PRO A 150 29.49 1.43 -12.61
N VAL A 151 28.54 2.09 -11.94
CA VAL A 151 28.37 2.01 -10.49
C VAL A 151 27.23 1.07 -10.18
N SER A 152 27.51 0.04 -9.39
CA SER A 152 26.50 -0.93 -8.95
C SER A 152 26.75 -1.38 -7.52
N HIS A 153 25.68 -1.67 -6.81
CA HIS A 153 25.72 -2.14 -5.44
C HIS A 153 24.58 -3.13 -5.19
N PHE A 154 24.87 -4.16 -4.40
CA PHE A 154 23.91 -5.18 -4.02
C PHE A 154 23.92 -5.30 -2.50
N GLU A 155 22.74 -5.17 -1.90
CA GLU A 155 22.51 -5.42 -0.48
C GLU A 155 21.63 -6.65 -0.33
N GLU A 156 22.15 -7.64 0.40
CA GLU A 156 21.41 -8.85 0.73
C GLU A 156 20.42 -8.56 1.86
N GLY A 157 19.14 -8.82 1.60
CA GLY A 157 18.07 -8.64 2.58
C GLY A 157 17.65 -9.95 3.23
N TYR A 158 16.85 -9.87 4.29
CA TYR A 158 16.29 -11.08 4.90
C TYR A 158 15.13 -11.64 4.06
N GLY A 159 15.36 -12.70 3.30
CA GLY A 159 14.29 -13.38 2.55
C GLY A 159 13.99 -12.75 1.20
N ALA A 160 13.04 -11.83 1.12
CA ALA A 160 12.62 -11.15 -0.12
C ALA A 160 12.82 -9.63 -0.03
N TYR A 161 13.85 -9.21 0.71
CA TYR A 161 14.15 -7.79 0.93
C TYR A 161 15.49 -7.37 0.31
N ASP A 162 16.00 -8.16 -0.64
CA ASP A 162 17.20 -7.81 -1.40
C ASP A 162 16.99 -6.52 -2.19
N LEU A 163 18.03 -5.68 -2.24
CA LEU A 163 18.03 -4.43 -2.98
C LEU A 163 19.28 -4.34 -3.84
N SER A 164 19.07 -3.96 -5.10
CA SER A 164 20.16 -3.65 -6.03
C SER A 164 20.05 -2.21 -6.49
N PHE A 165 21.21 -1.61 -6.72
CA PHE A 165 21.39 -0.25 -7.17
C PHE A 165 22.34 -0.24 -8.36
N PHE A 166 21.97 0.47 -9.42
CA PHE A 166 22.82 0.73 -10.58
C PHE A 166 22.75 2.23 -10.92
N SER A 167 23.86 2.85 -11.26
CA SER A 167 23.93 4.28 -11.57
C SER A 167 24.93 4.58 -12.67
N LYS A 168 24.59 5.56 -13.50
CA LYS A 168 25.49 6.15 -14.50
C LYS A 168 26.60 6.99 -13.86
N THR A 169 26.31 7.60 -12.70
CA THR A 169 27.20 8.53 -11.99
C THR A 169 27.48 8.06 -10.57
N GLU A 170 28.69 8.33 -10.09
CA GLU A 170 29.09 7.99 -8.73
C GLU A 170 28.37 8.88 -7.69
N PRO A 171 27.69 8.29 -6.70
CA PRO A 171 27.04 9.07 -5.65
C PRO A 171 28.08 9.67 -4.71
N THR A 172 27.86 10.91 -4.26
CA THR A 172 28.73 11.58 -3.28
C THR A 172 28.79 10.85 -1.93
N SER A 173 27.72 10.13 -1.59
CA SER A 173 27.60 9.31 -0.38
C SER A 173 26.62 8.17 -0.65
N PHE A 174 26.93 6.98 -0.13
CA PHE A 174 26.06 5.82 -0.19
C PHE A 174 25.95 5.20 1.20
N GLN A 175 24.72 5.01 1.68
CA GLN A 175 24.44 4.44 3.00
C GLN A 175 23.30 3.43 2.89
N VAL A 176 23.49 2.28 3.51
CA VAL A 176 22.45 1.26 3.70
C VAL A 176 21.95 1.39 5.14
N ILE A 177 20.64 1.59 5.31
CA ILE A 177 19.99 1.63 6.60
C ILE A 177 19.08 0.41 6.71
N GLN A 178 19.40 -0.49 7.64
CA GLN A 178 18.58 -1.65 7.94
C GLN A 178 17.52 -1.26 8.98
N PHE A 179 16.24 -1.44 8.65
CA PHE A 179 15.15 -1.20 9.58
C PHE A 179 14.99 -2.43 10.49
N THR A 180 15.43 -2.33 11.74
CA THR A 180 15.15 -3.33 12.78
C THR A 180 14.01 -2.86 13.67
N GLU A 181 13.24 -3.79 14.27
CA GLU A 181 12.17 -3.46 15.23
C GLU A 181 12.67 -2.58 16.41
N ASP A 182 13.97 -2.65 16.72
CA ASP A 182 14.60 -1.92 17.82
C ASP A 182 15.07 -0.50 17.49
N ASN A 183 14.91 -0.02 16.24
CA ASN A 183 15.34 1.32 15.84
C ASN A 183 14.20 2.10 15.15
N PRO A 184 13.18 2.55 15.91
CA PRO A 184 12.18 3.44 15.37
C PRO A 184 12.80 4.84 15.21
N SER A 185 13.04 5.24 13.97
CA SER A 185 13.29 6.63 13.60
C SER A 185 12.13 7.55 13.98
#